data_AF-A0AAD2FZ41-F1
#
_entry.id   AF-A0AAD2FZ41-F1
#
_cell.length_a   1.000
_cell.length_b   1.000
_cell.length_c   1.000
_cell.angle_alpha   90.00
_cell.angle_beta   90.00
_cell.angle_gamma   90.00
#
_symmetry.space_group_name_H-M   'P 1'
#
loop_
_entity.id
_entity.type
_entity.pdbx_description
1 polymer ?
#
loop_
_entity_poly.entity_id
_entity_poly.type
_entity_poly.pdbx_seq_one_letter_code
_entity_poly.pdbx_strand_id
1 'polypeptide(L)'
;MAYNVSEEAAYAVLFTVLCLFALIAFASADFFGKCLGKANNLFILKQGDEEGTVDEDNNQVNTNRKADFFLSARDSAPASAIALSYFATGMGAWVLYGPAEMGANAQIGWLGVIGYALASSAPAVVVCTIGPMIKERCLDKSFNITDFGRQRYGRTMQFTIAIFSIFFMFIYMVAEYTSISNIYGSFVTNPIYEFDPTTVSVAIGVITILYTSVGGLPASIITDKFQGIMIGLLVLMLLFAVGVHPENQLTVEQWGKASNWTVDGLMAGITLFIAVLSASMFNLGIWQRVWSAKSDADMKKGFIGASILIFLLMMFFGIMAMIAYAQDPVAYDTWTKFSFLSFFDLLAPLAPAWHIITLILVTSLAASSVDTLQNALMSSFSTDLIRLQKSHGFSEEAPKWIARVLILLLNIPAIYLGAKAYDVLSLFLVADLVCACAVLPVFLGLMTEDRGPIAAPTELGAFLGTVCGIFTVVIIGVVVEAEGGLFEYFWLENGAICPLCGSKTMITFIVTPISAGFFCLFFSKLDVLIRGEESARKPMLTFAGEIPEDEKLDEDNNKDDDNNKEEEAAKEPKQEPVEETAAGV
;
A
#
# COMPACT_ATOMS: atom_id res chain seq x y z
N MET A 1 -5.93 -0.53 34.81
CA MET A 1 -6.09 0.86 34.33
C MET A 1 -7.57 1.09 34.15
N ALA A 2 -8.15 2.18 34.66
CA ALA A 2 -9.55 2.49 34.41
C ALA A 2 -9.60 3.75 33.56
N TYR A 3 -9.57 3.58 32.24
CA TYR A 3 -9.94 4.65 31.33
C TYR A 3 -11.44 4.91 31.54
N ASN A 4 -11.82 6.17 31.70
CA ASN A 4 -13.19 6.54 32.03
C ASN A 4 -13.91 7.11 30.81
N VAL A 5 -13.91 6.36 29.71
CA VAL A 5 -14.67 6.68 28.50
C VAL A 5 -15.91 5.79 28.48
N SER A 6 -17.10 6.40 28.44
CA SER A 6 -18.33 5.62 28.31
C SER A 6 -18.42 4.98 26.92
N GLU A 7 -19.08 3.83 26.85
CA GLU A 7 -19.36 3.13 25.59
C GLU A 7 -20.07 4.04 24.57
N GLU A 8 -21.06 4.81 25.02
CA GLU A 8 -21.77 5.79 24.19
C GLU A 8 -20.83 6.85 23.63
N ALA A 9 -19.88 7.35 24.43
CA ALA A 9 -18.92 8.35 23.98
C ALA A 9 -17.94 7.76 22.95
N ALA A 10 -17.48 6.52 23.16
CA ALA A 10 -16.60 5.84 22.22
C ALA A 10 -17.29 5.62 20.86
N TYR A 11 -18.51 5.08 20.84
CA TYR A 11 -19.25 4.92 19.59
C TYR A 11 -19.60 6.27 18.94
N ALA A 12 -19.96 7.29 19.73
CA ALA A 12 -20.20 8.63 19.19
C ALA A 12 -18.96 9.18 18.49
N VAL A 13 -17.77 9.02 19.08
CA VAL A 13 -16.50 9.41 18.45
C VAL A 13 -16.27 8.63 17.16
N LEU A 14 -16.38 7.30 17.21
CA LEU A 14 -16.19 6.42 16.07
C LEU A 14 -17.05 6.85 14.87
N PHE A 15 -18.36 6.92 15.06
CA PHE A 15 -19.29 7.26 14.00
C PHE A 15 -19.18 8.72 13.55
N THR A 16 -18.86 9.66 14.45
CA THR A 16 -18.66 11.06 14.06
C THR A 16 -17.47 11.21 13.13
N VAL A 17 -16.34 10.57 13.46
CA VAL A 17 -15.12 10.62 12.64
C VAL A 17 -15.36 9.91 11.29
N LEU A 18 -15.99 8.74 11.29
CA LEU A 18 -16.30 8.02 10.06
C LEU A 18 -17.30 8.78 9.17
N CYS A 19 -18.33 9.41 9.75
CA CYS A 19 -19.26 10.26 9.01
C CYS A 19 -18.56 11.49 8.41
N LEU A 20 -17.63 12.12 9.14
CA LEU A 20 -16.85 13.24 8.62
C LEU A 20 -16.07 12.83 7.36
N PHE A 21 -15.42 11.65 7.37
CA PHE A 21 -14.68 11.17 6.19
C PHE A 21 -15.59 10.77 5.04
N ALA A 22 -16.71 10.11 5.32
CA ALA A 22 -17.70 9.81 4.30
C ALA A 22 -18.20 11.10 3.63
N LEU A 23 -18.46 12.16 4.39
CA LEU A 23 -18.84 13.47 3.86
C LEU A 23 -17.74 14.11 3.00
N ILE A 24 -16.47 14.03 3.43
CA ILE A 24 -15.33 14.52 2.64
C ILE A 24 -15.20 13.73 1.33
N ALA A 25 -15.34 12.41 1.38
CA ALA A 25 -15.30 11.55 0.21
C ALA A 25 -16.44 11.87 -0.77
N PHE A 26 -17.69 12.01 -0.29
CA PHE A 26 -18.81 12.41 -1.14
C PHE A 26 -18.63 13.82 -1.72
N ALA A 27 -18.08 14.77 -0.94
CA ALA A 27 -17.76 16.10 -1.43
C ALA A 27 -16.70 16.06 -2.54
N SER A 28 -15.69 15.20 -2.41
CA SER A 28 -14.65 15.04 -3.45
C SER A 28 -15.15 14.41 -4.75
N ALA A 29 -16.23 13.63 -4.69
CA ALA A 29 -16.92 13.07 -5.85
C ALA A 29 -17.97 14.03 -6.47
N ASP A 30 -17.92 15.32 -6.12
CA ASP A 30 -18.80 16.40 -6.59
C ASP A 30 -20.31 16.20 -6.31
N PHE A 31 -20.67 15.33 -5.36
CA PHE A 31 -22.08 15.15 -4.97
C PHE A 31 -22.70 16.43 -4.39
N PHE A 32 -21.88 17.32 -3.83
CA PHE A 32 -22.31 18.56 -3.18
C PHE A 32 -21.97 19.83 -3.99
N GLY A 33 -21.61 19.71 -5.28
CA GLY A 33 -21.15 20.84 -6.09
C GLY A 33 -22.12 22.03 -6.15
N LYS A 34 -23.44 21.77 -6.07
CA LYS A 34 -24.48 22.81 -5.98
C LYS A 34 -24.55 23.52 -4.61
N CYS A 35 -24.10 22.88 -3.54
CA CYS A 35 -24.17 23.39 -2.16
C CYS A 35 -22.87 24.06 -1.68
N LEU A 36 -21.70 23.62 -2.17
CA LEU A 36 -20.38 24.07 -1.65
C LEU A 36 -19.77 25.27 -2.39
N GLY A 37 -20.31 25.70 -3.53
CA GLY A 37 -19.86 26.90 -4.24
C GLY A 37 -18.34 26.94 -4.45
N LYS A 38 -17.66 28.02 -4.02
CA LYS A 38 -16.19 28.18 -4.16
C LYS A 38 -15.37 27.21 -3.28
N ALA A 39 -15.94 26.67 -2.19
CA ALA A 39 -15.24 25.71 -1.33
C ALA A 39 -15.06 24.34 -1.99
N ASN A 40 -15.82 24.05 -3.06
CA ASN A 40 -15.73 22.80 -3.83
C ASN A 40 -14.32 22.56 -4.39
N ASN A 41 -13.61 23.64 -4.77
CA ASN A 41 -12.25 23.58 -5.29
C ASN A 41 -11.20 23.03 -4.29
N LEU A 42 -11.52 23.00 -2.99
CA LEU A 42 -10.63 22.43 -1.96
C LEU A 42 -10.73 20.90 -1.88
N PHE A 43 -11.86 20.35 -2.34
CA PHE A 43 -12.25 18.95 -2.25
C PHE A 43 -12.12 18.20 -3.58
N ILE A 44 -11.97 18.89 -4.70
CA ILE A 44 -11.87 18.27 -6.03
C ILE A 44 -10.42 18.30 -6.50
N LEU A 45 -9.88 17.12 -6.89
CA LEU A 45 -8.67 17.05 -7.69
C LEU A 45 -9.00 17.49 -9.10
N LYS A 46 -8.31 18.52 -9.60
CA LYS A 46 -8.47 18.96 -10.98
C LYS A 46 -7.84 17.90 -11.89
N GLN A 47 -8.61 17.46 -12.88
CA GLN A 47 -8.10 16.63 -13.97
C GLN A 47 -6.99 17.41 -14.68
N GLY A 48 -5.85 16.76 -14.97
CA GLY A 48 -4.77 17.40 -15.71
C GLY A 48 -5.24 17.79 -17.11
N ASP A 49 -5.00 19.05 -17.50
CA ASP A 49 -5.28 19.54 -18.85
C ASP A 49 -4.25 18.93 -19.82
N GLU A 50 -4.62 17.86 -20.53
CA GLU A 50 -4.07 17.59 -21.85
C GLU A 50 -4.98 18.24 -22.89
N GLU A 51 -4.54 19.39 -23.43
CA GLU A 51 -5.15 20.01 -24.61
C GLU A 51 -5.06 19.03 -25.81
N GLY A 52 -6.21 18.62 -26.36
CA GLY A 52 -6.24 17.84 -27.60
C GLY A 52 -7.59 17.24 -27.94
N THR A 53 -8.34 17.96 -28.78
CA THR A 53 -9.48 17.53 -29.63
C THR A 53 -10.66 16.82 -28.95
N VAL A 54 -11.76 17.58 -28.84
CA VAL A 54 -13.12 17.05 -28.67
C VAL A 54 -13.51 16.38 -29.99
N ASP A 55 -13.35 15.07 -30.08
CA ASP A 55 -14.09 14.27 -31.07
C ASP A 55 -15.47 13.96 -30.49
N GLU A 56 -16.52 14.51 -31.11
CA GLU A 56 -17.91 14.37 -30.70
C GLU A 56 -18.48 12.94 -30.84
N ASP A 57 -17.67 11.96 -31.30
CA ASP A 57 -18.16 10.64 -31.71
C ASP A 57 -17.98 9.49 -30.72
N ASN A 58 -17.48 9.70 -29.49
CA ASN A 58 -17.11 8.56 -28.63
C ASN A 58 -17.59 8.62 -27.17
N ASN A 59 -18.79 8.06 -26.94
CA ASN A 59 -19.26 7.70 -25.59
C ASN A 59 -18.28 6.73 -24.88
N GLN A 60 -17.57 5.86 -25.62
CA GLN A 60 -16.58 4.93 -25.06
C GLN A 60 -15.29 5.61 -24.56
N VAL A 61 -14.81 6.66 -25.24
CA VAL A 61 -13.59 7.40 -24.84
C VAL A 61 -13.82 8.17 -23.54
N ASN A 62 -15.00 8.76 -23.37
CA ASN A 62 -15.39 9.46 -22.14
C ASN A 62 -15.53 8.51 -20.94
N THR A 63 -16.05 7.29 -21.13
CA THR A 63 -16.19 6.28 -20.06
C THR A 63 -14.82 5.74 -19.62
N ASN A 64 -13.90 5.49 -20.55
CA ASN A 64 -12.54 5.04 -20.23
C ASN A 64 -11.74 6.10 -19.46
N ARG A 65 -11.84 7.39 -19.83
CA ARG A 65 -11.20 8.50 -19.09
C ARG A 65 -11.72 8.62 -17.65
N LYS A 66 -13.02 8.42 -17.44
CA LYS A 66 -13.62 8.42 -16.09
C LYS A 66 -13.19 7.22 -15.25
N ALA A 67 -13.11 6.03 -15.85
CA ALA A 67 -12.65 4.83 -15.16
C ALA A 67 -11.16 4.91 -14.80
N ASP A 68 -10.31 5.43 -15.70
CA ASP A 68 -8.90 5.69 -15.41
C ASP A 68 -8.76 6.69 -14.26
N PHE A 69 -9.43 7.86 -14.33
CA PHE A 69 -9.37 8.83 -13.25
C PHE A 69 -9.84 8.28 -11.90
N PHE A 70 -10.89 7.45 -11.89
CA PHE A 70 -11.37 6.77 -10.69
C PHE A 70 -10.33 5.80 -10.07
N LEU A 71 -9.49 5.17 -10.90
CA LEU A 71 -8.54 4.13 -10.50
C LEU A 71 -7.11 4.66 -10.24
N SER A 72 -6.67 5.69 -10.97
CA SER A 72 -5.30 6.23 -10.95
C SER A 72 -5.20 7.67 -10.46
N ALA A 73 -6.28 8.46 -10.52
CA ALA A 73 -6.23 9.91 -10.32
C ALA A 73 -5.05 10.56 -11.09
N ARG A 74 -4.78 10.06 -12.31
CA ARG A 74 -3.55 10.30 -13.07
C ARG A 74 -3.20 11.79 -13.18
N ASP A 75 -1.93 12.09 -12.91
CA ASP A 75 -1.29 13.40 -13.06
C ASP A 75 -2.07 14.59 -12.45
N SER A 76 -2.80 14.35 -11.36
CA SER A 76 -3.71 15.34 -10.76
C SER A 76 -3.25 15.91 -9.42
N ALA A 77 -2.41 15.17 -8.68
CA ALA A 77 -2.08 15.51 -7.30
C ALA A 77 -0.78 16.33 -7.19
N PRO A 78 -0.80 17.52 -6.54
CA PRO A 78 0.39 18.30 -6.25
C PRO A 78 1.25 17.66 -5.15
N ALA A 79 2.51 18.10 -5.02
CA ALA A 79 3.47 17.55 -4.06
C ALA A 79 2.95 17.44 -2.61
N SER A 80 2.21 18.45 -2.13
CA SER A 80 1.65 18.44 -0.77
C SER A 80 0.54 17.40 -0.58
N ALA A 81 -0.28 17.17 -1.61
CA ALA A 81 -1.31 16.14 -1.58
C ALA A 81 -0.66 14.75 -1.61
N ILE A 82 0.38 14.55 -2.42
CA ILE A 82 1.16 13.30 -2.44
C ILE A 82 1.83 13.06 -1.08
N ALA A 83 2.44 14.08 -0.48
CA ALA A 83 3.11 13.96 0.81
C ALA A 83 2.15 13.50 1.92
N LEU A 84 1.03 14.21 2.07
CA LEU A 84 0.03 13.92 3.09
C LEU A 84 -0.70 12.61 2.81
N SER A 85 -0.97 12.31 1.53
CA SER A 85 -1.65 11.09 1.15
C SER A 85 -0.78 9.86 1.37
N TYR A 86 0.49 9.90 0.99
CA TYR A 86 1.43 8.83 1.29
C TYR A 86 1.60 8.63 2.80
N PHE A 87 1.75 9.74 3.55
CA PHE A 87 1.85 9.70 5.01
C PHE A 87 0.62 9.02 5.63
N ALA A 88 -0.59 9.45 5.28
CA ALA A 88 -1.81 8.89 5.86
C ALA A 88 -2.04 7.42 5.46
N THR A 89 -1.71 7.05 4.21
CA THR A 89 -1.75 5.66 3.73
C THR A 89 -0.84 4.73 4.49
N GLY A 90 0.38 5.18 4.79
CA GLY A 90 1.38 4.36 5.46
C GLY A 90 1.13 4.20 6.95
N MET A 91 0.44 5.15 7.57
CA MET A 91 0.30 5.24 9.03
C MET A 91 -1.11 4.83 9.45
N GLY A 92 -1.29 3.56 9.79
CA GLY A 92 -2.52 3.01 10.35
C GLY A 92 -2.58 3.05 11.87
N ALA A 93 -3.63 2.50 12.47
CA ALA A 93 -3.77 2.37 13.92
C ALA A 93 -2.63 1.56 14.56
N TRP A 94 -2.03 0.64 13.78
CA TRP A 94 -0.85 -0.14 14.17
C TRP A 94 0.35 0.72 14.65
N VAL A 95 0.44 1.98 14.22
CA VAL A 95 1.56 2.87 14.57
C VAL A 95 1.62 3.20 16.07
N LEU A 96 0.54 2.98 16.82
CA LEU A 96 0.54 3.09 18.28
C LEU A 96 1.11 1.83 18.96
N TYR A 97 1.19 0.70 18.25
CA TYR A 97 1.69 -0.58 18.76
C TYR A 97 3.16 -0.80 18.39
N GLY A 98 3.48 -0.76 17.10
CA GLY A 98 4.79 -1.17 16.59
C GLY A 98 5.97 -0.37 17.16
N PRO A 99 6.03 0.96 16.96
CA PRO A 99 7.06 1.82 17.56
C PRO A 99 7.07 1.75 19.08
N ALA A 100 5.89 1.58 19.69
CA ALA A 100 5.77 1.53 21.14
C ALA A 100 6.43 0.27 21.70
N GLU A 101 6.28 -0.87 21.02
CA GLU A 101 6.95 -2.10 21.37
C GLU A 101 8.48 -1.97 21.32
N MET A 102 9.00 -1.25 20.31
CA MET A 102 10.45 -1.02 20.18
C MET A 102 10.99 -0.12 21.29
N GLY A 103 10.22 0.89 21.70
CA GLY A 103 10.63 1.84 22.73
C GLY A 103 10.55 1.28 24.15
N ALA A 104 9.56 0.43 24.43
CA ALA A 104 9.35 -0.12 25.77
C ALA A 104 10.05 -1.47 26.01
N ASN A 105 11.24 -1.64 25.40
CA ASN A 105 12.10 -2.80 25.60
C ASN A 105 13.55 -2.34 25.77
N ALA A 106 14.13 -2.54 26.97
CA ALA A 106 15.51 -2.12 27.26
C ALA A 106 16.59 -2.82 26.44
N GLN A 107 16.31 -4.02 25.92
CA GLN A 107 17.25 -4.74 25.06
C GLN A 107 17.35 -4.07 23.68
N ILE A 108 16.34 -3.32 23.27
CA ILE A 108 16.27 -2.67 21.95
C ILE A 108 16.73 -1.21 22.05
N GLY A 109 16.17 -0.45 23.00
CA GLY A 109 16.54 0.94 23.27
C GLY A 109 16.52 1.85 22.04
N TRP A 110 17.46 2.80 21.98
CA TRP A 110 17.49 3.83 20.93
C TRP A 110 17.64 3.27 19.52
N LEU A 111 18.45 2.22 19.35
CA LEU A 111 18.80 1.71 18.02
C LEU A 111 17.63 1.02 17.33
N GLY A 112 16.75 0.34 18.06
CA GLY A 112 15.54 -0.19 17.43
C GLY A 112 14.47 0.88 17.19
N VAL A 113 14.33 1.89 18.05
CA VAL A 113 13.42 3.02 17.77
C VAL A 113 13.84 3.78 16.52
N ILE A 114 15.12 4.18 16.44
CA ILE A 114 15.67 4.84 15.25
C ILE A 114 15.63 3.90 14.05
N GLY A 115 15.99 2.63 14.24
CA GLY A 115 15.95 1.60 13.22
C GLY A 115 14.58 1.45 12.60
N TYR A 116 13.52 1.38 13.41
CA TYR A 116 12.15 1.24 12.90
C TYR A 116 11.64 2.52 12.23
N ALA A 117 11.98 3.70 12.79
CA ALA A 117 11.64 4.98 12.16
C ALA A 117 12.31 5.13 10.79
N LEU A 118 13.59 4.77 10.68
CA LEU A 118 14.30 4.73 9.40
C LEU A 118 13.68 3.71 8.45
N ALA A 119 13.43 2.49 8.93
CA ALA A 119 12.81 1.41 8.16
C ALA A 119 11.47 1.81 7.55
N SER A 120 10.61 2.50 8.31
CA SER A 120 9.29 2.93 7.84
C SER A 120 9.33 4.14 6.92
N SER A 121 10.36 4.98 7.03
CA SER A 121 10.56 6.14 6.15
C SER A 121 11.27 5.80 4.84
N ALA A 122 12.13 4.77 4.83
CA ALA A 122 12.94 4.37 3.69
C ALA A 122 12.15 4.04 2.40
N PRO A 123 10.99 3.36 2.45
CA PRO A 123 10.17 3.08 1.27
C PRO A 123 9.84 4.33 0.46
N ALA A 124 9.54 5.45 1.11
CA ALA A 124 9.22 6.69 0.42
C ALA A 124 10.42 7.21 -0.37
N VAL A 125 11.62 7.15 0.21
CA VAL A 125 12.87 7.54 -0.46
C VAL A 125 13.20 6.60 -1.62
N VAL A 126 13.01 5.29 -1.42
CA VAL A 126 13.25 4.30 -2.49
C VAL A 126 12.28 4.53 -3.65
N VAL A 127 10.97 4.60 -3.39
CA VAL A 127 9.94 4.87 -4.42
C VAL A 127 10.15 6.23 -5.09
N CYS A 128 10.63 7.25 -4.36
CA CYS A 128 11.05 8.53 -4.94
C CYS A 128 12.13 8.39 -6.04
N THR A 129 13.00 7.38 -5.93
CA THR A 129 14.07 7.13 -6.92
C THR A 129 13.64 6.17 -8.03
N ILE A 130 12.98 5.07 -7.70
CA ILE A 130 12.61 4.03 -8.66
C ILE A 130 11.27 4.29 -9.35
N GLY A 131 10.40 5.10 -8.74
CA GLY A 131 9.07 5.45 -9.26
C GLY A 131 9.11 6.06 -10.66
N PRO A 132 9.94 7.10 -10.95
CA PRO A 132 10.07 7.65 -12.30
C PRO A 132 10.53 6.58 -13.32
N MET A 133 11.49 5.75 -12.92
CA MET A 133 12.05 4.69 -13.80
C MET A 133 11.01 3.64 -14.15
N ILE A 134 10.08 3.34 -13.23
CA ILE A 134 8.98 2.41 -13.47
C ILE A 134 7.90 3.09 -14.31
N LYS A 135 7.56 4.36 -14.03
CA LYS A 135 6.58 5.13 -14.80
C LYS A 135 6.99 5.26 -16.27
N GLU A 136 8.25 5.58 -16.56
CA GLU A 136 8.78 5.68 -17.93
C GLU A 136 8.69 4.36 -18.70
N ARG A 137 8.74 3.23 -18.00
CA ARG A 137 8.72 1.88 -18.61
C ARG A 137 7.34 1.25 -18.70
N CYS A 138 6.37 1.82 -18.01
CA CYS A 138 5.01 1.32 -17.98
C CYS A 138 4.15 2.20 -18.88
N LEU A 139 3.55 1.61 -19.92
CA LEU A 139 2.65 2.30 -20.85
C LEU A 139 1.51 3.02 -20.13
N ASP A 140 0.85 3.95 -20.83
CA ASP A 140 -0.17 4.90 -20.33
C ASP A 140 -1.36 4.27 -19.56
N LYS A 141 -1.51 2.95 -19.55
CA LYS A 141 -2.61 2.21 -18.91
C LYS A 141 -2.24 1.47 -17.63
N SER A 142 -1.12 1.84 -17.00
CA SER A 142 -0.62 1.17 -15.79
C SER A 142 -1.07 1.89 -14.53
N PHE A 143 -1.45 1.12 -13.50
CA PHE A 143 -2.05 1.62 -12.25
C PHE A 143 -1.24 1.25 -11.01
N ASN A 144 -0.55 0.11 -11.05
CA ASN A 144 0.19 -0.42 -9.92
C ASN A 144 1.37 -1.31 -10.36
N ILE A 145 2.15 -1.80 -9.39
CA ILE A 145 3.37 -2.60 -9.65
C ILE A 145 3.09 -3.97 -10.31
N THR A 146 1.85 -4.48 -10.27
CA THR A 146 1.50 -5.72 -11.01
C THR A 146 1.55 -5.49 -12.52
N ASP A 147 1.18 -4.30 -12.99
CA ASP A 147 1.25 -3.93 -14.41
C ASP A 147 2.71 -3.84 -14.89
N PHE A 148 3.61 -3.34 -14.04
CA PHE A 148 5.05 -3.39 -14.29
C PHE A 148 5.54 -4.84 -14.44
N GLY A 149 5.13 -5.72 -13.52
CA GLY A 149 5.42 -7.15 -13.59
C GLY A 149 5.02 -7.77 -14.93
N ARG A 150 3.83 -7.43 -15.40
CA ARG A 150 3.32 -7.89 -16.69
C ARG A 150 4.15 -7.38 -17.87
N GLN A 151 4.35 -6.07 -17.95
CA GLN A 151 4.99 -5.43 -19.10
C GLN A 151 6.48 -5.76 -19.16
N ARG A 152 7.14 -5.91 -18.00
CA ARG A 152 8.56 -6.24 -17.95
C ARG A 152 8.84 -7.73 -18.16
N TYR A 153 8.03 -8.60 -17.56
CA TYR A 153 8.34 -10.04 -17.51
C TYR A 153 7.30 -10.88 -18.25
N GLY A 154 6.03 -10.68 -17.93
CA GLY A 154 4.95 -11.48 -18.46
C GLY A 154 3.90 -11.83 -17.39
N ARG A 155 2.96 -12.67 -17.79
CA ARG A 155 1.76 -12.96 -16.99
C ARG A 155 2.07 -13.73 -15.69
N THR A 156 3.09 -14.57 -15.68
CA THR A 156 3.50 -15.36 -14.51
C THR A 156 3.97 -14.44 -13.38
N MET A 157 4.82 -13.46 -13.72
CA MET A 157 5.30 -12.50 -12.75
C MET A 157 4.22 -11.50 -12.34
N GLN A 158 3.30 -11.12 -13.23
CA GLN A 158 2.13 -10.32 -12.84
C GLN A 158 1.33 -11.02 -11.73
N PHE A 159 1.00 -12.30 -11.90
CA PHE A 159 0.28 -13.06 -10.87
C PHE A 159 1.11 -13.25 -9.61
N THR A 160 2.41 -13.50 -9.74
CA THR A 160 3.31 -13.64 -8.58
C THR A 160 3.30 -12.37 -7.74
N ILE A 161 3.49 -11.19 -8.37
CA ILE A 161 3.46 -9.91 -7.68
C ILE A 161 2.08 -9.64 -7.08
N ALA A 162 1.00 -9.92 -7.82
CA ALA A 162 -0.36 -9.75 -7.32
C ALA A 162 -0.65 -10.60 -6.08
N ILE A 163 -0.24 -11.88 -6.07
CA ILE A 163 -0.43 -12.77 -4.91
C ILE A 163 0.28 -12.22 -3.67
N PHE A 164 1.55 -11.81 -3.82
CA PHE A 164 2.35 -11.28 -2.70
C PHE A 164 1.79 -9.95 -2.20
N SER A 165 1.42 -9.05 -3.12
CA SER A 165 0.76 -7.78 -2.79
C SER A 165 -0.59 -7.98 -2.10
N ILE A 166 -1.47 -8.84 -2.61
CA ILE A 166 -2.78 -9.11 -2.00
C ILE A 166 -2.60 -9.74 -0.62
N PHE A 167 -1.67 -10.68 -0.47
CA PHE A 167 -1.35 -11.28 0.82
C PHE A 167 -0.88 -10.24 1.83
N PHE A 168 0.12 -9.42 1.47
CA PHE A 168 0.63 -8.36 2.34
C PHE A 168 -0.48 -7.37 2.73
N MET A 169 -1.27 -6.90 1.77
CA MET A 169 -2.34 -5.94 2.02
C MET A 169 -3.49 -6.53 2.85
N PHE A 170 -3.77 -7.83 2.69
CA PHE A 170 -4.72 -8.54 3.53
C PHE A 170 -4.24 -8.61 4.98
N ILE A 171 -2.98 -9.01 5.21
CA ILE A 171 -2.39 -9.04 6.56
C ILE A 171 -2.35 -7.65 7.19
N TYR A 172 -1.99 -6.63 6.43
CA TYR A 172 -2.05 -5.24 6.88
C TYR A 172 -3.49 -4.88 7.31
N MET A 173 -4.49 -5.23 6.52
CA MET A 173 -5.89 -4.99 6.90
C MET A 173 -6.31 -5.71 8.20
N VAL A 174 -5.86 -6.96 8.40
CA VAL A 174 -6.06 -7.70 9.67
C VAL A 174 -5.40 -6.99 10.84
N ALA A 175 -4.15 -6.55 10.67
CA ALA A 175 -3.40 -5.79 11.67
C ALA A 175 -4.10 -4.47 12.04
N GLU A 176 -4.70 -3.78 11.07
CA GLU A 176 -5.46 -2.55 11.30
C GLU A 176 -6.71 -2.79 12.13
N TYR A 177 -7.55 -3.74 11.72
CA TYR A 177 -8.75 -4.10 12.46
C TYR A 177 -8.42 -4.57 13.88
N THR A 178 -7.38 -5.37 14.04
CA THR A 178 -6.88 -5.79 15.35
C THR A 178 -6.51 -4.59 16.21
N SER A 179 -5.69 -3.69 15.68
CA SER A 179 -5.16 -2.54 16.41
C SER A 179 -6.29 -1.63 16.89
N ILE A 180 -7.20 -1.23 16.00
CA ILE A 180 -8.27 -0.30 16.40
C ILE A 180 -9.27 -0.92 17.37
N SER A 181 -9.66 -2.19 17.16
CA SER A 181 -10.55 -2.89 18.07
C SER A 181 -9.94 -3.02 19.47
N ASN A 182 -8.66 -3.38 19.57
CA ASN A 182 -7.97 -3.50 20.85
C ASN A 182 -7.82 -2.16 21.58
N ILE A 183 -7.55 -1.08 20.83
CA ILE A 183 -7.47 0.27 21.41
C ILE A 183 -8.82 0.66 22.02
N TYR A 184 -9.90 0.55 21.25
CA TYR A 184 -11.23 0.87 21.73
C TYR A 184 -11.62 0.01 22.94
N GLY A 185 -11.36 -1.29 22.90
CA GLY A 185 -11.61 -2.20 24.03
C GLY A 185 -10.86 -1.81 25.30
N SER A 186 -9.63 -1.29 25.15
CA SER A 186 -8.81 -0.82 26.27
C SER A 186 -9.36 0.45 26.92
N PHE A 187 -9.92 1.38 26.13
CA PHE A 187 -10.46 2.64 26.65
C PHE A 187 -11.87 2.54 27.26
N VAL A 188 -12.67 1.58 26.81
CA VAL A 188 -14.10 1.47 27.18
C VAL A 188 -14.34 0.51 28.35
N THR A 189 -13.33 -0.26 28.78
CA THR A 189 -13.52 -1.37 29.74
C THR A 189 -14.29 -0.93 31.00
N ASN A 190 -15.58 -1.29 31.05
CA ASN A 190 -16.48 -1.05 32.16
C ASN A 190 -16.84 -2.42 32.76
N PRO A 191 -16.68 -2.64 34.08
CA PRO A 191 -17.00 -3.93 34.71
C PRO A 191 -18.48 -4.34 34.62
N ILE A 192 -19.37 -3.53 34.03
CA ILE A 192 -20.82 -3.74 33.97
C ILE A 192 -21.29 -4.25 32.59
N TYR A 193 -20.59 -3.97 31.49
CA TYR A 193 -20.97 -4.38 30.12
C TYR A 193 -19.75 -4.87 29.33
N GLU A 194 -19.90 -5.98 28.59
CA GLU A 194 -18.90 -6.46 27.65
C GLU A 194 -18.93 -5.58 26.40
N PHE A 195 -17.96 -4.67 26.26
CA PHE A 195 -17.74 -3.92 25.01
C PHE A 195 -17.34 -4.90 23.91
N ASP A 196 -18.09 -4.97 22.82
CA ASP A 196 -17.74 -5.79 21.66
C ASP A 196 -16.79 -5.03 20.70
N PRO A 197 -15.48 -5.36 20.67
CA PRO A 197 -14.52 -4.69 19.80
C PRO A 197 -14.77 -5.00 18.32
N THR A 198 -15.51 -6.06 18.01
CA THR A 198 -15.84 -6.46 16.63
C THR A 198 -16.70 -5.40 15.94
N THR A 199 -17.62 -4.77 16.68
CA THR A 199 -18.46 -3.70 16.17
C THR A 199 -17.64 -2.52 15.63
N VAL A 200 -16.50 -2.21 16.23
CA VAL A 200 -15.58 -1.15 15.75
C VAL A 200 -15.01 -1.50 14.38
N SER A 201 -14.47 -2.72 14.24
CA SER A 201 -13.90 -3.21 12.98
C SER A 201 -14.95 -3.29 11.88
N VAL A 202 -16.16 -3.76 12.18
CA VAL A 202 -17.29 -3.79 11.24
C VAL A 202 -17.67 -2.38 10.80
N ALA A 203 -17.81 -1.43 11.72
CA ALA A 203 -18.19 -0.06 11.40
C ALA A 203 -17.20 0.59 10.44
N ILE A 204 -15.89 0.46 10.71
CA ILE A 204 -14.84 1.00 9.86
C ILE A 204 -14.86 0.32 8.51
N GLY A 205 -14.83 -1.01 8.46
CA GLY A 205 -14.82 -1.75 7.20
C GLY A 205 -16.03 -1.45 6.32
N VAL A 206 -17.24 -1.40 6.88
CA VAL A 206 -18.46 -1.10 6.12
C VAL A 206 -18.47 0.36 5.63
N ILE A 207 -18.19 1.33 6.50
CA ILE A 207 -18.27 2.74 6.12
C ILE A 207 -17.19 3.10 5.09
N THR A 208 -15.97 2.59 5.27
CA THR A 208 -14.88 2.75 4.29
C THR A 208 -15.28 2.16 2.93
N ILE A 209 -15.77 0.92 2.86
CA ILE A 209 -16.25 0.31 1.60
C ILE A 209 -17.33 1.17 0.94
N LEU A 210 -18.27 1.71 1.73
CA LEU A 210 -19.37 2.51 1.20
C LEU A 210 -18.87 3.76 0.47
N TYR A 211 -17.98 4.54 1.09
CA TYR A 211 -17.52 5.77 0.44
C TYR A 211 -16.40 5.53 -0.59
N THR A 212 -15.55 4.51 -0.42
CA THR A 212 -14.51 4.17 -1.41
C THR A 212 -15.10 3.61 -2.69
N SER A 213 -16.15 2.79 -2.59
CA SER A 213 -16.86 2.25 -3.75
C SER A 213 -17.58 3.31 -4.60
N VAL A 214 -17.79 4.51 -4.04
CA VAL A 214 -18.38 5.68 -4.71
C VAL A 214 -17.33 6.64 -5.23
N GLY A 215 -16.28 6.94 -4.44
CA GLY A 215 -15.30 7.99 -4.74
C GLY A 215 -14.00 7.54 -5.41
N GLY A 216 -13.62 6.26 -5.29
CA GLY A 216 -12.38 5.73 -5.86
C GLY A 216 -11.11 6.36 -5.28
N LEU A 217 -10.00 6.25 -6.02
CA LEU A 217 -8.70 6.78 -5.62
C LEU A 217 -8.66 8.31 -5.47
N PRO A 218 -9.31 9.14 -6.33
CA PRO A 218 -9.34 10.59 -6.14
C PRO A 218 -9.92 11.00 -4.79
N ALA A 219 -10.99 10.35 -4.37
CA ALA A 219 -11.60 10.60 -3.07
C ALA A 219 -10.66 10.21 -1.93
N SER A 220 -10.01 9.05 -2.04
CA SER A 220 -9.00 8.54 -1.10
C SER A 220 -7.84 9.53 -0.92
N ILE A 221 -7.30 10.10 -2.01
CA ILE A 221 -6.22 11.10 -1.93
C ILE A 221 -6.66 12.37 -1.19
N ILE A 222 -7.92 12.79 -1.38
CA ILE A 222 -8.45 13.98 -0.72
C ILE A 222 -8.74 13.72 0.75
N THR A 223 -9.39 12.60 1.10
CA THR A 223 -9.62 12.19 2.49
C THR A 223 -8.29 12.10 3.23
N ASP A 224 -7.30 11.45 2.62
CA ASP A 224 -5.96 11.33 3.19
C ASP A 224 -5.28 12.68 3.43
N LYS A 225 -5.43 13.65 2.51
CA LYS A 225 -4.85 14.99 2.66
C LYS A 225 -5.37 15.66 3.94
N PHE A 226 -6.69 15.60 4.17
CA PHE A 226 -7.28 16.16 5.38
C PHE A 226 -6.91 15.34 6.63
N GLN A 227 -6.86 14.01 6.52
CA GLN A 227 -6.46 13.11 7.58
C GLN A 227 -5.02 13.33 8.01
N GLY A 228 -4.07 13.44 7.08
CA GLY A 228 -2.66 13.69 7.37
C GLY A 228 -2.44 15.00 8.16
N ILE A 229 -3.17 16.06 7.81
CA ILE A 229 -3.13 17.33 8.57
C ILE A 229 -3.70 17.12 9.98
N MET A 230 -4.85 16.45 10.08
CA MET A 230 -5.51 16.20 11.36
C MET A 230 -4.65 15.32 12.28
N ILE A 231 -4.05 14.25 11.76
CA ILE A 231 -3.10 13.38 12.46
C ILE A 231 -1.94 14.21 13.00
N GLY A 232 -1.33 15.07 12.17
CA GLY A 232 -0.24 15.94 12.60
C GLY A 232 -0.63 16.86 13.77
N LEU A 233 -1.82 17.48 13.71
CA LEU A 233 -2.33 18.32 14.80
C LEU A 233 -2.61 17.52 16.08
N LEU A 234 -3.26 16.35 15.96
CA LEU A 234 -3.59 15.49 17.10
C LEU A 234 -2.33 14.96 17.80
N VAL A 235 -1.32 14.56 17.02
CA VAL A 235 -0.03 14.10 17.54
C VAL A 235 0.69 15.22 18.30
N LEU A 236 0.71 16.45 17.76
CA LEU A 236 1.31 17.60 18.44
C LEU A 236 0.58 17.92 19.75
N MET A 237 -0.75 17.81 19.79
CA MET A 237 -1.52 18.00 21.01
C MET A 237 -1.21 16.93 22.06
N LEU A 238 -1.14 15.65 21.65
CA LEU A 238 -0.79 14.55 22.56
C LEU A 238 0.67 14.66 23.06
N LEU A 239 1.60 15.08 22.20
CA LEU A 239 2.98 15.37 22.59
C LEU A 239 3.05 16.39 23.72
N PHE A 240 2.32 17.50 23.60
CA PHE A 240 2.27 18.52 24.63
C PHE A 240 1.60 18.00 25.91
N ALA A 241 0.47 17.29 25.79
CA ALA A 241 -0.28 16.76 26.91
C ALA A 241 0.54 15.78 27.76
N VAL A 242 1.17 14.82 27.09
CA VAL A 242 1.99 13.78 27.73
C VAL A 242 3.27 14.41 28.30
N GLY A 243 3.94 15.29 27.55
CA GLY A 243 5.22 15.87 27.95
C GLY A 243 5.15 16.86 29.12
N VAL A 244 4.01 17.54 29.31
CA VAL A 244 3.82 18.49 30.42
C VAL A 244 3.28 17.81 31.68
N HIS A 245 2.71 16.61 31.56
CA HIS A 245 2.06 15.93 32.69
C HIS A 245 3.09 15.58 33.79
N PRO A 246 2.88 16.00 35.07
CA PRO A 246 3.85 15.80 36.14
C PRO A 246 4.23 14.35 36.39
N GLU A 247 3.28 13.41 36.26
CA GLU A 247 3.54 11.97 36.44
C GLU A 247 4.43 11.39 35.33
N ASN A 248 4.51 12.05 34.17
CA ASN A 248 5.32 11.64 33.03
C ASN A 248 6.74 12.24 33.04
N GLN A 249 7.08 13.02 34.06
CA GLN A 249 8.41 13.60 34.21
C GLN A 249 9.39 12.56 34.76
N LEU A 250 10.56 12.47 34.13
CA LEU A 250 11.60 11.49 34.48
C LEU A 250 12.80 12.17 35.11
N THR A 251 13.42 11.45 36.05
CA THR A 251 14.79 11.74 36.50
C THR A 251 15.82 11.25 35.48
N VAL A 252 17.03 11.81 35.53
CA VAL A 252 18.15 11.38 34.67
C VAL A 252 18.47 9.89 34.86
N GLU A 253 18.36 9.39 36.09
CA GLU A 253 18.59 7.97 36.40
C GLU A 253 17.54 7.06 35.75
N GLN A 254 16.25 7.43 35.83
CA GLN A 254 15.18 6.68 35.17
C GLN A 254 15.35 6.65 33.65
N TRP A 255 15.64 7.80 33.04
CA TRP A 255 15.88 7.88 31.61
C TRP A 255 17.07 7.02 31.16
N GLY A 256 18.14 6.99 31.96
CA GLY A 256 19.31 6.15 31.71
C GLY A 256 19.02 4.65 31.60
N LYS A 257 17.90 4.16 32.18
CA LYS A 257 17.48 2.75 32.07
C LYS A 257 16.85 2.43 30.71
N ALA A 258 16.18 3.41 30.09
CA ALA A 258 15.53 3.27 28.79
C ALA A 258 16.48 3.62 27.63
N SER A 259 17.34 4.61 27.82
CA SER A 259 18.13 5.26 26.75
C SER A 259 19.40 4.49 26.34
N ASN A 260 19.39 3.16 26.41
CA ASN A 260 20.55 2.34 26.10
C ASN A 260 20.76 2.21 24.57
N TRP A 261 22.03 2.06 24.20
CA TRP A 261 22.45 1.72 22.84
C TRP A 261 22.92 0.26 22.86
N THR A 262 22.15 -0.64 22.27
CA THR A 262 22.36 -2.07 22.39
C THR A 262 22.65 -2.72 21.03
N VAL A 263 23.40 -3.82 21.05
CA VAL A 263 23.65 -4.60 19.84
C VAL A 263 22.36 -5.26 19.35
N ASP A 264 21.51 -5.74 20.25
CA ASP A 264 20.21 -6.32 19.89
C ASP A 264 19.30 -5.28 19.24
N GLY A 265 19.33 -4.02 19.70
CA GLY A 265 18.66 -2.89 19.04
C GLY A 265 19.17 -2.64 17.62
N LEU A 266 20.47 -2.76 17.38
CA LEU A 266 21.04 -2.67 16.03
C LEU A 266 20.54 -3.82 15.14
N MET A 267 20.54 -5.05 15.66
CA MET A 267 20.05 -6.22 14.92
C MET A 267 18.57 -6.10 14.57
N ALA A 268 17.74 -5.67 15.52
CA ALA A 268 16.33 -5.37 15.31
C ALA A 268 16.15 -4.27 14.25
N GLY A 269 16.92 -3.18 14.34
CA GLY A 269 16.90 -2.09 13.37
C GLY A 269 17.24 -2.53 11.94
N ILE A 270 18.28 -3.36 11.76
CA ILE A 270 18.63 -3.93 10.45
C ILE A 270 17.52 -4.84 9.92
N THR A 271 16.98 -5.69 10.80
CA THR A 271 15.90 -6.62 10.45
C THR A 271 14.68 -5.87 9.96
N LEU A 272 14.20 -4.89 10.73
CA LEU A 272 13.06 -4.04 10.37
C LEU A 272 13.33 -3.25 9.10
N PHE A 273 14.55 -2.74 8.90
CA PHE A 273 14.88 -2.00 7.69
C PHE A 273 14.66 -2.85 6.44
N ILE A 274 15.11 -4.11 6.44
CA ILE A 274 14.92 -5.00 5.29
C ILE A 274 13.47 -5.46 5.20
N ALA A 275 12.84 -5.81 6.33
CA ALA A 275 11.47 -6.30 6.41
C ALA A 275 10.47 -5.27 5.86
N VAL A 276 10.42 -4.10 6.49
CA VAL A 276 9.48 -3.02 6.15
C VAL A 276 9.74 -2.49 4.75
N LEU A 277 11.01 -2.37 4.35
CA LEU A 277 11.34 -1.94 2.99
C LEU A 277 10.81 -2.94 1.97
N SER A 278 11.07 -4.23 2.16
CA SER A 278 10.63 -5.28 1.24
C SER A 278 9.12 -5.30 1.11
N ALA A 279 8.40 -5.28 2.24
CA ALA A 279 6.94 -5.34 2.26
C ALA A 279 6.28 -4.10 1.64
N SER A 280 6.83 -2.92 1.95
CA SER A 280 6.30 -1.66 1.41
C SER A 280 6.41 -1.59 -0.11
N MET A 281 7.36 -2.30 -0.73
CA MET A 281 7.46 -2.39 -2.19
C MET A 281 6.34 -3.21 -2.83
N PHE A 282 5.57 -3.98 -2.06
CA PHE A 282 4.38 -4.69 -2.54
C PHE A 282 3.07 -4.01 -2.14
N ASN A 283 3.13 -2.86 -1.47
CA ASN A 283 1.95 -2.06 -1.15
C ASN A 283 1.44 -1.33 -2.39
N LEU A 284 0.35 -1.84 -2.99
CA LEU A 284 -0.22 -1.28 -4.22
C LEU A 284 -0.71 0.16 -4.06
N GLY A 285 -1.13 0.56 -2.85
CA GLY A 285 -1.59 1.92 -2.57
C GLY A 285 -0.46 2.95 -2.67
N ILE A 286 0.73 2.61 -2.18
CA ILE A 286 1.93 3.44 -2.35
C ILE A 286 2.21 3.66 -3.84
N TRP A 287 2.15 2.58 -4.61
CA TRP A 287 2.43 2.61 -6.05
C TRP A 287 1.41 3.46 -6.81
N GLN A 288 0.13 3.42 -6.50
CA GLN A 288 -0.88 4.29 -7.12
C GLN A 288 -0.53 5.78 -7.01
N ARG A 289 0.14 6.20 -5.94
CA ARG A 289 0.57 7.60 -5.72
C ARG A 289 1.73 8.04 -6.61
N VAL A 290 2.44 7.09 -7.22
CA VAL A 290 3.44 7.37 -8.27
C VAL A 290 2.75 7.87 -9.54
N TRP A 291 1.64 7.24 -9.95
CA TRP A 291 0.89 7.64 -11.15
C TRP A 291 -0.04 8.84 -10.93
N SER A 292 -0.52 9.07 -9.70
CA SER A 292 -1.38 10.22 -9.42
C SER A 292 -0.63 11.56 -9.31
N ALA A 293 0.69 11.52 -9.14
CA ALA A 293 1.52 12.72 -8.99
C ALA A 293 1.58 13.50 -10.31
N LYS A 294 1.30 14.82 -10.23
CA LYS A 294 1.25 15.73 -11.39
C LYS A 294 2.56 15.81 -12.20
N SER A 295 3.70 15.65 -11.54
CA SER A 295 5.00 15.68 -12.18
C SER A 295 6.01 14.88 -11.36
N ASP A 296 7.11 14.45 -11.98
CA ASP A 296 8.21 13.77 -11.28
C ASP A 296 8.82 14.65 -10.17
N ALA A 297 8.85 15.97 -10.37
CA ALA A 297 9.33 16.90 -9.37
C ALA A 297 8.38 16.97 -8.16
N ASP A 298 7.07 16.99 -8.41
CA ASP A 298 6.06 16.97 -7.36
C ASP A 298 6.05 15.64 -6.60
N MET A 299 6.22 14.53 -7.32
CA MET A 299 6.35 13.20 -6.75
C MET A 299 7.56 13.11 -5.80
N LYS A 300 8.74 13.55 -6.25
CA LYS A 300 9.97 13.53 -5.44
C LYS A 300 9.82 14.38 -4.17
N LYS A 301 9.33 15.61 -4.31
CA LYS A 301 9.07 16.49 -3.16
C LYS A 301 8.03 15.89 -2.22
N GLY A 302 6.98 15.28 -2.77
CA GLY A 302 5.90 14.65 -2.03
C GLY A 302 6.42 13.48 -1.18
N PHE A 303 7.12 12.53 -1.78
CA PHE A 303 7.65 11.37 -1.07
C PHE A 303 8.74 11.74 -0.05
N ILE A 304 9.61 12.71 -0.33
CA ILE A 304 10.57 13.20 0.67
C ILE A 304 9.84 13.83 1.85
N GLY A 305 8.81 14.64 1.59
CA GLY A 305 7.96 15.21 2.64
C GLY A 305 7.28 14.13 3.48
N ALA A 306 6.71 13.11 2.84
CA ALA A 306 6.09 11.98 3.53
C ALA A 306 7.10 11.19 4.37
N SER A 307 8.29 10.92 3.83
CA SER A 307 9.39 10.25 4.53
C SER A 307 9.74 10.95 5.84
N ILE A 308 9.81 12.28 5.83
CA ILE A 308 10.12 13.07 7.03
C ILE A 308 8.98 12.96 8.04
N LEU A 309 7.72 13.08 7.61
CA LEU A 309 6.56 12.98 8.49
C LEU A 309 6.45 11.58 9.15
N ILE A 310 6.65 10.52 8.37
CA ILE A 310 6.68 9.15 8.87
C ILE A 310 7.79 8.98 9.91
N PHE A 311 9.00 9.41 9.60
CA PHE A 311 10.13 9.31 10.54
C PHE A 311 9.82 10.01 11.86
N LEU A 312 9.27 11.23 11.82
CA LEU A 312 8.91 11.99 13.02
C LEU A 312 7.80 11.32 13.82
N LEU A 313 6.78 10.76 13.17
CA LEU A 313 5.69 10.07 13.84
C LEU A 313 6.17 8.79 14.56
N MET A 314 7.01 8.00 13.88
CA MET A 314 7.58 6.77 14.44
C MET A 314 8.51 7.08 15.61
N MET A 315 9.36 8.11 15.49
CA MET A 315 10.18 8.59 16.59
C MET A 315 9.34 9.08 17.76
N PHE A 316 8.23 9.78 17.50
CA PHE A 316 7.32 10.23 18.54
C PHE A 316 6.80 9.06 19.39
N PHE A 317 6.15 8.06 18.78
CA PHE A 317 5.61 6.93 19.54
C PHE A 317 6.70 6.08 20.19
N GLY A 318 7.84 5.89 19.52
CA GLY A 318 8.98 5.17 20.11
C GLY A 318 9.57 5.88 21.33
N ILE A 319 9.75 7.21 21.29
CA ILE A 319 10.24 7.98 22.44
C ILE A 319 9.21 7.97 23.57
N MET A 320 7.92 8.12 23.27
CA MET A 320 6.87 8.02 24.30
C MET A 320 6.94 6.65 25.00
N ALA A 321 7.09 5.56 24.26
CA ALA A 321 7.25 4.25 24.87
C ALA A 321 8.52 4.10 25.71
N MET A 322 9.64 4.69 25.30
CA MET A 322 10.84 4.75 26.14
C MET A 322 10.60 5.50 27.46
N ILE A 323 9.79 6.57 27.42
CA ILE A 323 9.40 7.31 28.63
C ILE A 323 8.56 6.43 29.55
N ALA A 324 7.58 5.72 28.98
CA ALA A 324 6.73 4.79 29.73
C ALA A 324 7.56 3.68 30.40
N TYR A 325 8.50 3.10 29.66
CA TYR A 325 9.42 2.10 30.20
C TYR A 325 10.30 2.66 31.32
N ALA A 326 10.82 3.87 31.17
CA ALA A 326 11.64 4.51 32.20
C ALA A 326 10.88 4.74 33.54
N GLN A 327 9.56 4.91 33.51
CA GLN A 327 8.74 5.06 34.72
C GLN A 327 8.64 3.75 35.51
N ASP A 328 8.51 2.62 34.82
CA ASP A 328 8.24 1.32 35.43
C ASP A 328 8.96 0.15 34.73
N PRO A 329 10.31 0.12 34.70
CA PRO A 329 11.07 -0.88 33.94
C PRO A 329 10.75 -2.31 34.38
N VAL A 330 10.57 -2.51 35.69
CA VAL A 330 10.32 -3.83 36.28
C VAL A 330 9.02 -4.42 35.74
N ALA A 331 7.98 -3.62 35.55
CA ALA A 331 6.70 -4.12 35.05
C ALA A 331 6.78 -4.63 33.60
N TYR A 332 7.56 -3.95 32.76
CA TYR A 332 7.79 -4.39 31.38
C TYR A 332 8.72 -5.61 31.32
N ASP A 333 9.81 -5.62 32.07
CA ASP A 333 10.77 -6.73 32.10
C ASP A 333 10.16 -8.03 32.65
N THR A 334 9.16 -7.92 33.52
CA THR A 334 8.43 -9.07 34.11
C THR A 334 7.15 -9.43 33.35
N TRP A 335 6.89 -8.80 32.19
CA TRP A 335 5.70 -9.04 31.33
C TRP A 335 4.37 -8.78 32.03
N THR A 336 4.36 -7.97 33.10
CA THR A 336 3.12 -7.51 33.74
C THR A 336 2.46 -6.38 32.96
N LYS A 337 3.26 -5.63 32.20
CA LYS A 337 2.83 -4.69 31.17
C LYS A 337 3.37 -5.16 29.82
N PHE A 338 2.57 -4.97 28.78
CA PHE A 338 2.96 -5.27 27.41
C PHE A 338 3.62 -4.05 26.77
N SER A 339 4.81 -4.23 26.19
CA SER A 339 5.57 -3.14 25.56
C SER A 339 4.79 -2.43 24.46
N PHE A 340 3.98 -3.15 23.68
CA PHE A 340 3.13 -2.58 22.63
C PHE A 340 1.98 -1.69 23.16
N LEU A 341 1.63 -1.76 24.46
CA LEU A 341 0.63 -0.88 25.09
C LEU A 341 1.23 0.32 25.84
N SER A 342 2.54 0.47 25.81
CA SER A 342 3.27 1.42 26.65
C SER A 342 2.87 2.89 26.45
N PHE A 343 2.46 3.27 25.24
CA PHE A 343 1.92 4.60 24.99
C PHE A 343 0.63 4.87 25.79
N PHE A 344 -0.22 3.86 25.96
CA PHE A 344 -1.48 4.00 26.69
C PHE A 344 -1.26 4.17 28.19
N ASP A 345 -0.19 3.61 28.75
CA ASP A 345 0.20 3.84 30.16
C ASP A 345 0.48 5.33 30.42
N LEU A 346 1.11 6.03 29.46
CA LEU A 346 1.35 7.47 29.56
C LEU A 346 0.10 8.32 29.40
N LEU A 347 -0.93 7.78 28.75
CA LEU A 347 -2.23 8.42 28.60
C LEU A 347 -3.13 8.18 29.81
N ALA A 348 -2.95 7.08 30.54
CA ALA A 348 -3.79 6.71 31.67
C ALA A 348 -3.99 7.82 32.72
N PRO A 349 -2.96 8.59 33.13
CA PRO A 349 -3.15 9.63 34.14
C PRO A 349 -3.78 10.93 33.58
N LEU A 350 -3.92 11.06 32.26
CA LEU A 350 -4.49 12.27 31.65
C LEU A 350 -6.01 12.31 31.82
N ALA A 351 -6.56 13.54 31.77
CA ALA A 351 -8.01 13.76 31.81
C ALA A 351 -8.75 13.04 30.65
N PRO A 352 -10.02 12.61 30.83
CA PRO A 352 -10.78 11.85 29.83
C PRO A 352 -10.87 12.50 28.44
N ALA A 353 -10.76 13.83 28.35
CA ALA A 353 -10.72 14.54 27.07
C ALA A 353 -9.55 14.08 26.17
N TRP A 354 -8.39 13.74 26.76
CA TRP A 354 -7.23 13.25 26.02
C TRP A 354 -7.41 11.82 25.51
N HIS A 355 -8.19 11.01 26.23
CA HIS A 355 -8.59 9.67 25.77
C HIS A 355 -9.50 9.78 24.55
N ILE A 356 -10.46 10.71 24.55
CA ILE A 356 -11.30 11.00 23.37
C ILE A 356 -10.46 11.48 22.18
N ILE A 357 -9.51 12.39 22.40
CA ILE A 357 -8.58 12.85 21.35
C ILE A 357 -7.78 11.68 20.76
N THR A 358 -7.36 10.73 21.59
CA THR A 358 -6.66 9.52 21.16
C THR A 358 -7.57 8.62 20.30
N LEU A 359 -8.84 8.43 20.70
CA LEU A 359 -9.81 7.69 19.89
C LEU A 359 -10.07 8.36 18.54
N ILE A 360 -10.13 9.70 18.48
CA ILE A 360 -10.24 10.45 17.22
C ILE A 360 -9.02 10.16 16.33
N LEU A 361 -7.80 10.25 16.90
CA LEU A 361 -6.56 9.98 16.17
C LEU A 361 -6.54 8.57 15.59
N VAL A 362 -6.81 7.56 16.41
CA VAL A 362 -6.75 6.15 16.01
C VAL A 362 -7.80 5.82 14.96
N THR A 363 -9.01 6.34 15.10
CA THR A 363 -10.06 6.20 14.08
C THR A 363 -9.68 6.85 12.76
N SER A 364 -8.97 7.97 12.82
CA SER A 364 -8.51 8.70 11.64
C SER A 364 -7.41 7.96 10.89
N LEU A 365 -6.46 7.38 11.62
CA LEU A 365 -5.41 6.52 11.06
C LEU A 365 -6.02 5.29 10.40
N ALA A 366 -6.89 4.57 11.11
CA ALA A 366 -7.51 3.34 10.60
C ALA A 366 -8.44 3.58 9.40
N ALA A 367 -9.22 4.66 9.40
CA ALA A 367 -10.11 4.95 8.27
C ALA A 367 -9.34 5.27 6.99
N SER A 368 -8.22 5.99 7.09
CA SER A 368 -7.33 6.32 5.95
C SER A 368 -6.63 5.08 5.39
N SER A 369 -6.03 4.27 6.28
CA SER A 369 -5.30 3.07 5.90
C SER A 369 -6.23 2.06 5.24
N VAL A 370 -7.37 1.75 5.86
CA VAL A 370 -8.35 0.78 5.35
C VAL A 370 -8.95 1.24 4.01
N ASP A 371 -9.30 2.53 3.87
CA ASP A 371 -9.72 3.11 2.59
C ASP A 371 -8.69 2.86 1.50
N THR A 372 -7.44 3.23 1.74
CA THR A 372 -6.38 3.05 0.75
C THR A 372 -6.17 1.57 0.42
N LEU A 373 -6.15 0.68 1.42
CA LEU A 373 -6.01 -0.76 1.21
C LEU A 373 -7.14 -1.30 0.32
N GLN A 374 -8.39 -0.89 0.56
CA GLN A 374 -9.54 -1.29 -0.24
C GLN A 374 -9.46 -0.78 -1.68
N ASN A 375 -9.12 0.50 -1.87
CA ASN A 375 -8.97 1.11 -3.20
C ASN A 375 -7.83 0.50 -4.02
N ALA A 376 -6.75 0.12 -3.36
CA ALA A 376 -5.59 -0.49 -3.99
C ALA A 376 -5.83 -1.97 -4.35
N LEU A 377 -6.53 -2.72 -3.49
CA LEU A 377 -7.00 -4.07 -3.82
C LEU A 377 -7.96 -4.05 -5.02
N MET A 378 -8.85 -3.04 -5.09
CA MET A 378 -9.73 -2.83 -6.24
C MET A 378 -8.98 -2.65 -7.55
N SER A 379 -7.98 -1.76 -7.56
CA SER A 379 -7.24 -1.46 -8.78
C SER A 379 -6.43 -2.67 -9.26
N SER A 380 -5.95 -3.53 -8.35
CA SER A 380 -5.24 -4.78 -8.69
C SER A 380 -6.05 -5.70 -9.59
N PHE A 381 -7.36 -5.80 -9.39
CA PHE A 381 -8.23 -6.64 -10.20
C PHE A 381 -8.78 -5.91 -11.44
N SER A 382 -8.86 -4.58 -11.38
CA SER A 382 -9.56 -3.76 -12.38
C SER A 382 -8.94 -3.88 -13.78
N THR A 383 -7.61 -3.87 -13.91
CA THR A 383 -6.94 -3.99 -15.22
C THR A 383 -7.30 -5.30 -15.93
N ASP A 384 -7.29 -6.41 -15.20
CA ASP A 384 -7.58 -7.73 -15.73
C ASP A 384 -9.08 -7.90 -16.04
N LEU A 385 -9.96 -7.42 -15.16
CA LEU A 385 -11.40 -7.47 -15.37
C LEU A 385 -11.83 -6.65 -16.60
N ILE A 386 -11.25 -5.46 -16.80
CA ILE A 386 -11.52 -4.62 -17.99
C ILE A 386 -11.07 -5.34 -19.26
N ARG A 387 -9.93 -6.05 -19.23
CA ARG A 387 -9.45 -6.82 -20.39
C ARG A 387 -10.33 -8.04 -20.67
N LEU A 388 -10.74 -8.77 -19.64
CA LEU A 388 -11.70 -9.87 -19.78
C LEU A 388 -13.03 -9.38 -20.34
N GLN A 389 -13.49 -8.20 -19.91
CA GLN A 389 -14.69 -7.56 -20.47
C GLN A 389 -14.56 -7.29 -21.97
N LYS A 390 -13.44 -6.73 -22.43
CA LYS A 390 -13.18 -6.51 -23.86
C LYS A 390 -13.08 -7.81 -24.65
N SER A 391 -12.49 -8.86 -24.07
CA SER A 391 -12.31 -10.15 -24.73
C SER A 391 -13.61 -10.96 -24.83
N HIS A 392 -14.47 -10.92 -23.81
CA HIS A 392 -15.66 -11.77 -23.71
C HIS A 392 -16.99 -11.01 -23.91
N GLY A 393 -16.94 -9.70 -24.19
CA GLY A 393 -18.12 -8.89 -24.49
C GLY A 393 -19.05 -8.63 -23.30
N PHE A 394 -18.52 -8.62 -22.07
CA PHE A 394 -19.35 -8.34 -20.87
C PHE A 394 -19.89 -6.90 -20.86
N SER A 395 -21.00 -6.70 -20.15
CA SER A 395 -21.57 -5.36 -19.86
C SER A 395 -20.53 -4.45 -19.19
N GLU A 396 -20.55 -3.16 -19.51
CA GLU A 396 -19.62 -2.15 -18.97
C GLU A 396 -19.67 -2.03 -17.43
N GLU A 397 -20.77 -2.44 -16.80
CA GLU A 397 -20.89 -2.41 -15.34
C GLU A 397 -20.30 -3.66 -14.64
N ALA A 398 -20.08 -4.75 -15.37
CA ALA A 398 -19.64 -6.02 -14.78
C ALA A 398 -18.27 -5.89 -14.07
N PRO A 399 -17.23 -5.26 -14.65
CA PRO A 399 -15.94 -5.06 -13.97
C PRO A 399 -16.09 -4.35 -12.62
N LYS A 400 -16.93 -3.32 -12.55
CA LYS A 400 -17.16 -2.53 -11.33
C LYS A 400 -17.82 -3.38 -10.24
N TRP A 401 -18.84 -4.16 -10.60
CA TRP A 401 -19.54 -5.04 -9.66
C TRP A 401 -18.68 -6.20 -9.17
N ILE A 402 -17.95 -6.87 -10.07
CA ILE A 402 -17.06 -7.98 -9.69
C ILE A 402 -15.97 -7.46 -8.75
N ALA A 403 -15.36 -6.32 -9.06
CA ALA A 403 -14.34 -5.74 -8.21
C ALA A 403 -14.91 -5.41 -6.80
N ARG A 404 -16.10 -4.81 -6.69
CA ARG A 404 -16.77 -4.58 -5.39
C ARG A 404 -17.02 -5.86 -4.59
N VAL A 405 -17.45 -6.93 -5.26
CA VAL A 405 -17.64 -8.24 -4.61
C VAL A 405 -16.31 -8.80 -4.11
N LEU A 406 -15.23 -8.66 -4.89
CA LEU A 406 -13.88 -9.08 -4.47
C LEU A 406 -13.39 -8.33 -3.23
N ILE A 407 -13.61 -7.01 -3.13
CA ILE A 407 -13.29 -6.27 -1.88
C ILE A 407 -14.02 -6.87 -0.69
N LEU A 408 -15.33 -7.11 -0.84
CA LEU A 408 -16.18 -7.60 0.24
C LEU A 408 -15.74 -9.00 0.68
N LEU A 409 -15.38 -9.87 -0.29
CA LEU A 409 -14.82 -11.19 -0.02
C LEU A 409 -13.47 -11.15 0.69
N LEU A 410 -12.66 -10.11 0.49
CA LEU A 410 -11.39 -9.93 1.20
C LEU A 410 -11.57 -9.27 2.59
N ASN A 411 -12.50 -8.32 2.72
CA ASN A 411 -12.71 -7.58 3.96
C ASN A 411 -13.41 -8.42 5.05
N ILE A 412 -14.37 -9.28 4.69
CA ILE A 412 -15.10 -10.09 5.68
C ILE A 412 -14.15 -11.01 6.47
N PRO A 413 -13.26 -11.80 5.82
CA PRO A 413 -12.27 -12.59 6.55
C PRO A 413 -11.28 -11.71 7.32
N ALA A 414 -10.89 -10.56 6.78
CA ALA A 414 -9.96 -9.66 7.48
C ALA A 414 -10.56 -9.12 8.79
N ILE A 415 -11.84 -8.74 8.79
CA ILE A 415 -12.57 -8.32 10.00
C ILE A 415 -12.66 -9.49 11.00
N TYR A 416 -12.98 -10.70 10.52
CA TYR A 416 -13.08 -11.88 11.38
C TYR A 416 -11.73 -12.24 12.02
N LEU A 417 -10.64 -12.21 11.26
CA LEU A 417 -9.31 -12.46 11.80
C LEU A 417 -8.84 -11.31 12.70
N GLY A 418 -9.20 -10.07 12.40
CA GLY A 418 -8.91 -8.91 13.23
C GLY A 418 -9.55 -9.01 14.62
N ALA A 419 -10.76 -9.58 14.68
CA ALA A 419 -11.44 -9.85 15.95
C ALA A 419 -10.75 -10.90 16.84
N LYS A 420 -9.82 -11.70 16.29
CA LYS A 420 -9.04 -12.67 17.09
C LYS A 420 -7.86 -12.05 17.84
N ALA A 421 -7.59 -10.76 17.64
CA ALA A 421 -6.57 -10.01 18.35
C ALA A 421 -5.16 -10.64 18.30
N TYR A 422 -4.74 -11.10 17.13
CA TYR A 422 -3.38 -11.59 16.91
C TYR A 422 -2.34 -10.49 17.14
N ASP A 423 -1.11 -10.88 17.48
CA ASP A 423 -0.01 -9.92 17.65
C ASP A 423 0.29 -9.18 16.34
N VAL A 424 0.14 -7.85 16.37
CA VAL A 424 0.21 -6.99 15.20
C VAL A 424 1.60 -7.00 14.56
N LEU A 425 2.65 -7.00 15.39
CA LEU A 425 4.02 -7.00 14.91
C LEU A 425 4.38 -8.33 14.25
N SER A 426 3.99 -9.45 14.86
CA SER A 426 4.21 -10.79 14.30
C SER A 426 3.50 -10.97 12.96
N LEU A 427 2.26 -10.47 12.83
CA LEU A 427 1.54 -10.46 11.56
C LEU A 427 2.34 -9.74 10.46
N PHE A 428 2.85 -8.54 10.75
CA PHE A 428 3.68 -7.81 9.78
C PHE A 428 4.98 -8.54 9.45
N LEU A 429 5.72 -9.05 10.44
CA LEU A 429 6.98 -9.74 10.19
C LEU A 429 6.84 -10.94 9.25
N VAL A 430 5.75 -11.71 9.38
CA VAL A 430 5.48 -12.81 8.45
C VAL A 430 5.22 -12.28 7.03
N ALA A 431 4.36 -11.27 6.91
CA ALA A 431 4.06 -10.67 5.61
C ALA A 431 5.30 -10.06 4.94
N ASP A 432 6.15 -9.41 5.75
CA ASP A 432 7.40 -8.80 5.33
C ASP A 432 8.39 -9.86 4.84
N LEU A 433 8.48 -11.02 5.50
CA LEU A 433 9.36 -12.11 5.12
C LEU A 433 8.92 -12.75 3.79
N VAL A 434 7.61 -12.91 3.58
CA VAL A 434 7.05 -13.34 2.29
C VAL A 434 7.45 -12.36 1.20
N CYS A 435 7.25 -11.06 1.40
CA CYS A 435 7.65 -10.03 0.45
C CYS A 435 9.17 -10.00 0.18
N ALA A 436 10.00 -10.25 1.20
CA ALA A 436 11.46 -10.34 1.05
C ALA A 436 11.90 -11.48 0.11
N CYS A 437 11.10 -12.54 -0.04
CA CYS A 437 11.36 -13.61 -1.00
C CYS A 437 11.25 -13.15 -2.47
N ALA A 438 10.44 -12.12 -2.74
CA ALA A 438 10.15 -11.66 -4.11
C ALA A 438 10.74 -10.29 -4.44
N VAL A 439 11.16 -9.48 -3.46
CA VAL A 439 11.58 -8.09 -3.69
C VAL A 439 12.72 -7.97 -4.71
N LEU A 440 13.82 -8.71 -4.56
CA LEU A 440 14.91 -8.63 -5.54
C LEU A 440 14.53 -9.23 -6.90
N PRO A 441 13.92 -10.44 -7.00
CA PRO A 441 13.43 -10.95 -8.27
C PRO A 441 12.54 -9.97 -9.04
N VAL A 442 11.69 -9.20 -8.36
CA VAL A 442 10.80 -8.23 -9.00
C VAL A 442 11.59 -7.01 -9.49
N PHE A 443 12.33 -6.34 -8.61
CA PHE A 443 12.94 -5.04 -8.92
C PHE A 443 14.26 -5.14 -9.70
N LEU A 444 14.91 -6.31 -9.73
CA LEU A 444 16.01 -6.56 -10.68
C LEU A 444 15.55 -6.44 -12.15
N GLY A 445 14.25 -6.49 -12.41
CA GLY A 445 13.65 -6.24 -13.73
C GLY A 445 13.89 -4.83 -14.26
N LEU A 446 14.31 -3.89 -13.42
CA LEU A 446 14.82 -2.60 -13.88
C LEU A 446 16.09 -2.74 -14.72
N MET A 447 16.80 -3.88 -14.66
CA MET A 447 17.83 -4.24 -15.62
C MET A 447 17.18 -4.89 -16.86
N THR A 448 17.25 -4.20 -18.00
CA THR A 448 16.70 -4.65 -19.29
C THR A 448 17.77 -5.17 -20.24
N GLU A 449 19.00 -4.71 -20.06
CA GLU A 449 20.15 -5.10 -20.88
C GLU A 449 21.12 -5.94 -20.07
N ASP A 450 21.80 -6.85 -20.77
CA ASP A 450 22.81 -7.71 -20.19
C ASP A 450 24.04 -6.87 -19.83
N ARG A 451 24.53 -7.01 -18.60
CA ARG A 451 25.72 -6.31 -18.12
C ARG A 451 26.87 -7.29 -18.00
N GLY A 452 27.56 -7.51 -19.11
CA GLY A 452 28.68 -8.45 -19.20
C GLY A 452 28.23 -9.89 -18.90
N PRO A 453 28.73 -10.55 -17.84
CA PRO A 453 28.36 -11.93 -17.52
C PRO A 453 26.97 -12.08 -16.86
N ILE A 454 26.31 -10.96 -16.54
CA ILE A 454 25.02 -10.92 -15.85
C ILE A 454 23.92 -10.69 -16.89
N ALA A 455 23.12 -11.72 -17.15
CA ALA A 455 21.96 -11.63 -18.03
C ALA A 455 20.84 -10.81 -17.38
N ALA A 456 20.10 -10.03 -18.18
CA ALA A 456 18.89 -9.37 -17.72
C ALA A 456 17.88 -10.43 -17.21
N PRO A 457 17.16 -10.15 -16.10
CA PRO A 457 16.21 -11.11 -15.54
C PRO A 457 15.14 -11.53 -16.56
N THR A 458 14.96 -12.83 -16.74
CA THR A 458 13.88 -13.42 -17.54
C THR A 458 12.66 -13.70 -16.68
N GLU A 459 11.49 -13.93 -17.28
CA GLU A 459 10.28 -14.28 -16.52
C GLU A 459 10.46 -15.56 -15.71
N LEU A 460 11.04 -16.61 -16.32
CA LEU A 460 11.33 -17.87 -15.64
C LEU A 460 12.35 -17.67 -14.51
N GLY A 461 13.41 -16.90 -14.76
CA GLY A 461 14.43 -16.62 -13.77
C GLY A 461 13.87 -15.89 -12.56
N ALA A 462 13.06 -14.84 -12.76
CA ALA A 462 12.42 -14.09 -11.68
C ALA A 462 11.44 -14.95 -10.88
N PHE A 463 10.64 -15.79 -11.55
CA PHE A 463 9.72 -16.70 -10.88
C PHE A 463 10.47 -17.75 -10.03
N LEU A 464 11.46 -18.43 -10.62
CA LEU A 464 12.26 -19.43 -9.90
C LEU A 464 13.11 -18.81 -8.79
N GLY A 465 13.62 -17.59 -8.98
CA GLY A 465 14.31 -16.84 -7.92
C GLY A 465 13.41 -16.59 -6.72
N THR A 466 12.14 -16.22 -6.96
CA THR A 466 11.13 -16.04 -5.90
C THR A 466 10.87 -17.36 -5.15
N VAL A 467 10.69 -18.45 -5.89
CA VAL A 467 10.52 -19.80 -5.32
C VAL A 467 11.74 -20.22 -4.47
N CYS A 468 12.95 -19.94 -4.94
CA CYS A 468 14.18 -20.17 -4.18
C CYS A 468 14.28 -19.30 -2.92
N GLY A 469 13.73 -18.08 -2.94
CA GLY A 469 13.58 -17.25 -1.74
C GLY A 469 12.77 -17.97 -0.66
N ILE A 470 11.60 -18.52 -1.03
CA ILE A 470 10.75 -19.30 -0.11
C ILE A 470 11.50 -20.54 0.42
N PHE A 471 12.18 -21.28 -0.45
CA PHE A 471 13.01 -22.42 -0.03
C PHE A 471 14.17 -22.00 0.89
N THR A 472 14.72 -20.80 0.73
CA THR A 472 15.79 -20.29 1.58
C THR A 472 15.29 -20.10 3.02
N VAL A 473 14.09 -19.53 3.21
CA VAL A 473 13.48 -19.39 4.54
C VAL A 473 13.30 -20.76 5.21
N VAL A 474 12.76 -21.72 4.45
CA VAL A 474 12.57 -23.12 4.86
C VAL A 474 13.90 -23.74 5.30
N ILE A 475 14.96 -23.62 4.50
CA ILE A 475 16.28 -24.17 4.82
C ILE A 475 16.87 -23.52 6.08
N ILE A 476 16.76 -22.19 6.21
CA ILE A 476 17.24 -21.47 7.40
C ILE A 476 16.51 -21.97 8.64
N GLY A 477 15.19 -22.19 8.58
CA GLY A 477 14.41 -22.75 9.69
C GLY A 477 14.91 -24.12 10.15
N VAL A 478 15.32 -24.97 9.20
CA VAL A 478 15.93 -26.28 9.53
C VAL A 478 17.31 -26.12 10.16
N VAL A 479 18.16 -25.26 9.59
CA VAL A 479 19.54 -25.03 10.07
C VAL A 479 19.56 -24.44 11.48
N VAL A 480 18.55 -23.61 11.80
CA VAL A 480 18.42 -22.90 13.07
C VAL A 480 17.77 -23.76 14.17
N GLU A 481 17.38 -25.00 13.84
CA GLU A 481 16.66 -25.95 14.71
C GLU A 481 15.43 -25.31 15.36
N ALA A 482 14.56 -24.71 14.53
CA ALA A 482 13.35 -24.07 15.01
C ALA A 482 12.45 -25.05 15.79
N GLU A 483 12.21 -24.74 17.06
CA GLU A 483 11.18 -25.41 17.87
C GLU A 483 9.82 -25.17 17.21
N GLY A 484 9.00 -26.22 17.07
CA GLY A 484 7.71 -26.13 16.35
C GLY A 484 7.71 -26.65 14.91
N GLY A 485 8.90 -26.88 14.35
CA GLY A 485 9.04 -27.43 13.01
C GLY A 485 9.03 -26.38 11.90
N LEU A 486 9.11 -26.89 10.67
CA LEU A 486 9.47 -26.10 9.49
C LEU A 486 8.44 -25.02 9.11
N PHE A 487 7.16 -25.31 9.34
CA PHE A 487 6.07 -24.39 9.06
C PHE A 487 5.95 -23.30 10.14
N GLU A 488 6.14 -23.64 11.42
CA GLU A 488 6.06 -22.67 12.54
C GLU A 488 7.16 -21.61 12.47
N TYR A 489 8.37 -21.96 12.00
CA TYR A 489 9.43 -20.97 11.75
C TYR A 489 9.07 -19.95 10.67
N PHE A 490 8.38 -20.39 9.61
CA PHE A 490 7.93 -19.51 8.53
C PHE A 490 6.92 -18.48 9.03
N TRP A 491 6.11 -18.86 10.01
CA TRP A 491 5.16 -17.99 10.70
C TRP A 491 5.77 -17.26 11.90
N LEU A 492 7.07 -17.44 12.16
CA LEU A 492 7.80 -16.86 13.29
C LEU A 492 7.14 -17.17 14.65
N GLU A 493 6.44 -18.31 14.77
CA GLU A 493 5.71 -18.72 15.99
C GLU A 493 6.60 -19.40 17.05
N ASN A 494 7.92 -19.40 16.85
CA ASN A 494 8.87 -20.02 17.77
C ASN A 494 8.79 -19.37 19.16
N GLY A 495 8.40 -20.17 20.16
CA GLY A 495 8.07 -19.74 21.52
C GLY A 495 9.04 -18.73 22.15
N ALA A 496 8.44 -17.64 22.65
CA ALA A 496 8.85 -16.79 23.76
C ALA A 496 10.29 -16.20 23.76
N ILE A 497 10.39 -14.98 23.22
CA ILE A 497 10.98 -13.74 23.77
C ILE A 497 11.52 -12.91 22.59
N CYS A 498 10.77 -11.87 22.23
CA CYS A 498 11.10 -10.84 21.24
C CYS A 498 11.39 -11.37 19.81
N PRO A 499 10.39 -11.37 18.90
CA PRO A 499 10.54 -11.82 17.50
C PRO A 499 11.69 -11.14 16.72
N LEU A 500 12.05 -9.93 17.14
CA LEU A 500 13.11 -9.10 16.56
C LEU A 500 14.45 -9.19 17.29
N CYS A 501 14.51 -9.87 18.43
CA CYS A 501 15.72 -9.97 19.21
C CYS A 501 16.56 -11.16 18.73
N GLY A 502 17.83 -10.89 18.49
CA GLY A 502 18.82 -11.90 18.15
C GLY A 502 19.15 -12.01 16.67
N SER A 503 20.22 -12.76 16.42
CA SER A 503 20.86 -12.85 15.11
C SER A 503 20.09 -13.73 14.12
N LYS A 504 19.26 -14.66 14.58
CA LYS A 504 18.55 -15.65 13.75
C LYS A 504 17.56 -14.98 12.79
N THR A 505 16.69 -14.12 13.30
CA THR A 505 15.71 -13.37 12.49
C THR A 505 16.43 -12.43 11.52
N MET A 506 17.44 -11.69 12.00
CA MET A 506 18.25 -10.81 11.15
C MET A 506 18.92 -11.53 9.98
N ILE A 507 19.55 -12.68 10.25
CA ILE A 507 20.18 -13.51 9.20
C ILE A 507 19.13 -13.94 8.17
N THR A 508 17.93 -14.31 8.62
CA THR A 508 16.84 -14.73 7.73
C THR A 508 16.44 -13.59 6.79
N PHE A 509 16.22 -12.38 7.30
CA PHE A 509 15.87 -11.23 6.49
C PHE A 509 17.01 -10.74 5.58
N ILE A 510 18.28 -10.97 5.94
CA ILE A 510 19.41 -10.64 5.06
C ILE A 510 19.57 -11.67 3.95
N VAL A 511 19.61 -12.96 4.30
CA VAL A 511 19.97 -14.04 3.37
C VAL A 511 18.85 -14.30 2.37
N THR A 512 17.58 -14.21 2.78
CA THR A 512 16.42 -14.51 1.93
C THR A 512 16.36 -13.68 0.65
N PRO A 513 16.33 -12.33 0.70
CA PRO A 513 16.27 -11.52 -0.52
C PRO A 513 17.54 -11.69 -1.37
N ILE A 514 18.72 -11.78 -0.76
CA ILE A 514 20.00 -11.97 -1.47
C ILE A 514 20.00 -13.30 -2.23
N SER A 515 19.58 -14.38 -1.58
CA SER A 515 19.43 -15.70 -2.19
C SER A 515 18.45 -15.67 -3.35
N ALA A 516 17.26 -15.08 -3.15
CA ALA A 516 16.25 -14.94 -4.20
C ALA A 516 16.78 -14.16 -5.42
N GLY A 517 17.49 -13.05 -5.19
CA GLY A 517 18.13 -12.26 -6.24
C GLY A 517 19.24 -13.01 -6.97
N PHE A 518 20.10 -13.74 -6.23
CA PHE A 518 21.15 -14.57 -6.82
C PHE A 518 20.56 -15.67 -7.73
N PHE A 519 19.59 -16.42 -7.22
CA PHE A 519 18.93 -17.48 -7.99
C PHE A 519 18.14 -16.92 -9.17
N CYS A 520 17.55 -15.73 -9.03
CA CYS A 520 16.92 -15.03 -10.15
C CYS A 520 17.90 -14.84 -11.32
N LEU A 521 19.09 -14.29 -11.05
CA LEU A 521 20.12 -14.08 -12.06
C LEU A 521 20.69 -15.39 -12.60
N PHE A 522 20.91 -16.38 -11.73
CA PHE A 522 21.40 -17.70 -12.10
C PHE A 522 20.44 -18.41 -13.06
N PHE A 523 19.15 -18.48 -12.72
CA PHE A 523 18.14 -19.11 -13.57
C PHE A 523 17.87 -18.30 -14.83
N SER A 524 17.95 -16.97 -14.79
CA SER A 524 17.84 -16.14 -16.00
C SER A 524 18.96 -16.46 -16.99
N LYS A 525 20.20 -16.60 -16.51
CA LYS A 525 21.33 -17.01 -17.35
C LYS A 525 21.14 -18.43 -17.90
N LEU A 526 20.66 -19.35 -17.07
CA LEU A 526 20.39 -20.73 -17.49
C LEU A 526 19.27 -20.78 -18.56
N ASP A 527 18.22 -19.98 -18.40
CA ASP A 527 17.10 -19.85 -19.33
C ASP A 527 17.57 -19.35 -20.70
N VAL A 528 18.42 -18.30 -20.73
CA VAL A 528 19.05 -17.81 -21.97
C VAL A 528 19.96 -18.86 -22.61
N LEU A 529 20.72 -19.62 -21.82
CA LEU A 529 21.59 -20.69 -22.34
C LEU A 529 20.81 -21.88 -22.92
N ILE A 530 19.65 -22.23 -22.35
CA ILE A 530 18.85 -23.39 -22.76
C ILE A 530 17.90 -23.06 -23.91
N ARG A 531 17.15 -21.95 -23.82
CA ARG A 531 16.12 -21.58 -24.81
C ARG A 531 16.64 -20.65 -25.90
N GLY A 532 17.82 -20.07 -25.73
CA GLY A 532 18.35 -19.02 -26.60
C GLY A 532 17.78 -17.64 -26.26
N GLU A 533 18.50 -16.60 -26.68
CA GLU A 533 18.27 -15.21 -26.26
C GLU A 533 16.89 -14.68 -26.62
N GLU A 534 16.40 -14.99 -27.83
CA GLU A 534 15.10 -14.49 -28.30
C GLU A 534 13.92 -15.18 -27.63
N SER A 535 14.03 -16.47 -27.33
CA SER A 535 12.93 -17.25 -26.72
C SER A 535 12.86 -17.08 -25.21
N ALA A 536 13.99 -16.86 -24.53
CA ALA A 536 14.04 -16.63 -23.09
C ALA A 536 13.50 -15.24 -22.69
N ARG A 537 13.56 -14.27 -23.61
CA ARG A 537 13.03 -12.91 -23.41
C ARG A 537 11.53 -12.78 -23.75
N LYS A 538 10.91 -13.83 -24.31
CA LYS A 538 9.46 -13.87 -24.58
C LYS A 538 8.69 -14.43 -23.38
N PRO A 539 7.43 -13.98 -23.15
CA PRO A 539 6.59 -14.50 -22.08
C PRO A 539 6.41 -16.02 -22.18
N MET A 540 6.47 -16.72 -21.05
CA MET A 540 6.26 -18.17 -20.97
C MET A 540 4.81 -18.57 -21.18
N LEU A 541 3.87 -17.72 -20.75
CA LEU A 541 2.43 -17.97 -20.84
C LEU A 541 1.77 -16.80 -21.58
N THR A 542 1.39 -17.04 -22.83
CA THR A 542 0.48 -16.18 -23.60
C THR A 542 -0.94 -16.75 -23.47
N PHE A 543 -1.84 -16.03 -22.82
CA PHE A 543 -3.25 -16.46 -22.74
C PHE A 543 -4.02 -16.03 -23.99
N ALA A 544 -4.97 -16.85 -24.44
CA ALA A 544 -5.79 -16.57 -25.63
C ALA A 544 -6.52 -15.21 -25.49
N GLY A 545 -6.27 -14.29 -26.43
CA GLY A 545 -6.78 -12.91 -26.43
C GLY A 545 -5.71 -11.83 -26.25
N GLU A 546 -4.47 -12.21 -25.95
CA GLU A 546 -3.30 -11.33 -25.98
C GLU A 546 -2.73 -11.30 -27.40
N ILE A 547 -3.28 -10.45 -28.27
CA ILE A 547 -2.61 -10.10 -29.53
C ILE A 547 -1.36 -9.29 -29.14
N PRO A 548 -0.15 -9.69 -29.55
CA PRO A 548 1.05 -8.88 -29.38
C PRO A 548 0.80 -7.47 -29.94
N GLU A 549 1.14 -6.41 -29.21
CA GLU A 549 0.97 -5.04 -29.72
C GLU A 549 1.75 -4.78 -31.02
N ASP A 550 2.82 -5.55 -31.26
CA ASP A 550 3.58 -5.54 -32.51
C ASP A 550 2.71 -5.92 -33.73
N GLU A 551 1.72 -6.81 -33.59
CA GLU A 551 0.77 -7.15 -34.66
C GLU A 551 -0.31 -6.06 -34.86
N LYS A 552 -0.58 -5.23 -33.85
CA LYS A 552 -1.55 -4.13 -33.98
C LYS A 552 -1.00 -2.91 -34.73
N LEU A 553 0.29 -2.64 -34.58
CA LEU A 553 0.97 -1.61 -35.36
C LEU A 553 0.98 -1.94 -36.86
N ASP A 554 1.09 -3.22 -37.21
CA ASP A 554 1.05 -3.69 -38.60
C ASP A 554 -0.38 -3.76 -39.17
N GLU A 555 -1.40 -4.05 -38.34
CA GLU A 555 -2.81 -4.01 -38.77
C GLU A 555 -3.35 -2.58 -38.95
N ASP A 556 -2.97 -1.62 -38.09
CA ASP A 556 -3.40 -0.23 -38.25
C ASP A 556 -2.70 0.46 -39.44
N ASN A 557 -1.42 0.15 -39.69
CA ASN A 557 -0.72 0.64 -40.89
C ASN A 557 -1.30 0.06 -42.20
N ASN A 558 -1.74 -1.21 -42.20
CA ASN A 558 -2.38 -1.79 -43.40
C ASN A 558 -3.80 -1.24 -43.65
N LYS A 559 -4.53 -0.82 -42.61
CA LYS A 559 -5.86 -0.20 -42.77
C LYS A 559 -5.79 1.22 -43.32
N ASP A 560 -4.75 1.98 -42.97
CA ASP A 560 -4.52 3.32 -43.53
C ASP A 560 -4.09 3.26 -45.01
N ASP A 561 -3.39 2.20 -45.43
CA ASP A 561 -3.01 1.98 -46.83
C ASP A 561 -4.17 1.48 -47.72
N ASP A 562 -5.14 0.75 -47.17
CA ASP A 562 -6.35 0.34 -47.91
C ASP A 562 -7.37 1.47 -48.04
N ASN A 563 -7.50 2.35 -47.02
CA ASN A 563 -8.36 3.53 -47.11
C ASN A 563 -7.86 4.55 -48.13
N ASN A 564 -6.54 4.71 -48.31
CA ASN A 564 -5.97 5.58 -49.34
C ASN A 564 -6.16 5.04 -50.77
N LYS A 565 -6.29 3.71 -50.96
CA LYS A 565 -6.56 3.11 -52.28
C LYS A 565 -8.03 3.22 -52.69
N GLU A 566 -8.96 3.23 -51.74
CA GLU A 566 -10.38 3.47 -52.04
C GLU A 566 -10.67 4.96 -52.37
N GLU A 567 -9.92 5.91 -51.80
CA GLU A 567 -10.07 7.34 -52.12
C GLU A 567 -9.46 7.75 -53.47
N GLU A 568 -8.41 7.08 -53.96
CA GLU A 568 -7.86 7.33 -55.31
C GLU A 568 -8.68 6.71 -56.44
N ALA A 569 -9.44 5.64 -56.18
CA ALA A 569 -10.30 5.00 -57.19
C ALA A 569 -11.62 5.77 -57.49
N ALA A 570 -11.96 6.78 -56.68
CA ALA A 570 -13.21 7.54 -56.80
C ALA A 570 -13.12 8.81 -57.68
N LYS A 571 -11.99 9.06 -58.36
CA LYS A 571 -11.80 10.22 -59.25
C LYS A 571 -11.49 9.81 -60.70
N GLU A 572 -12.50 9.33 -61.41
CA GLU A 572 -12.52 9.35 -62.88
C GLU A 572 -13.60 10.32 -63.43
N PRO A 573 -13.38 10.93 -64.62
CA PRO A 573 -14.04 12.17 -65.03
C PRO A 573 -15.40 11.95 -65.73
N LYS A 574 -16.33 12.88 -65.46
CA LYS A 574 -17.66 12.97 -66.09
C LYS A 574 -17.56 13.05 -67.63
N GLN A 575 -18.22 12.13 -68.33
CA GLN A 575 -18.50 12.20 -69.77
C GLN A 575 -19.67 13.14 -70.04
N GLU A 576 -19.52 14.01 -71.05
CA GLU A 576 -20.59 14.85 -71.64
C GLU A 576 -21.59 14.01 -72.44
N PRO A 577 -22.88 14.40 -72.53
CA PRO A 577 -23.85 13.69 -73.34
C PRO A 577 -23.85 14.20 -74.79
N VAL A 578 -23.67 13.26 -75.74
CA VAL A 578 -23.97 13.44 -77.17
C VAL A 578 -25.36 12.88 -77.42
N GLU A 579 -26.28 13.71 -77.92
CA GLU A 579 -27.59 13.30 -78.44
C GLU A 579 -27.61 13.56 -79.96
N GLU A 580 -27.83 12.50 -80.74
CA GLU A 580 -27.74 12.49 -82.20
C GLU A 580 -29.14 12.40 -82.86
N THR A 581 -29.43 13.36 -83.75
CA THR A 581 -30.23 13.28 -85.01
C THR A 581 -31.76 13.01 -85.01
N ALA A 582 -32.55 13.90 -85.64
CA ALA A 582 -32.94 13.82 -87.08
C ALA A 582 -34.25 14.58 -87.46
N ALA A 583 -34.16 15.33 -88.58
CA ALA A 583 -35.15 15.54 -89.66
C ALA A 583 -36.46 16.36 -89.49
N GLY A 584 -36.65 17.33 -90.41
CA GLY A 584 -37.87 17.40 -91.22
C GLY A 584 -38.62 18.74 -91.33
N VAL A 585 -38.41 19.44 -92.46
CA VAL A 585 -39.23 20.48 -93.15
C VAL A 585 -39.30 21.88 -92.52
#